data_AF-A0A9P5LHC7-F1
#
_entry.id   AF-A0A9P5LHC7-F1
#
_cell.length_a   1.000
_cell.length_b   1.000
_cell.length_c   1.000
_cell.angle_alpha   90.00
_cell.angle_beta   90.00
_cell.angle_gamma   90.00
#
_symmetry.space_group_name_H-M   'P 1'
#
loop_
_entity.id
_entity.type
_entity.pdbx_description
1 polymer ?
#
loop_
_entity_poly.entity_id
_entity_poly.type
_entity_poly.pdbx_seq_one_letter_code
_entity_poly.pdbx_strand_id
1 'polypeptide(L)'
;MVNSVANHGYLPRNGLNISLPDLIVAFTAALNLDPAATTLVGNKALLSGNNVTFDLDNLNKHGILEHDGSLSRNDVYFGDNHSFNETIWTSVASHFNQSTISIATAAIARKERLQAAAAVNPAFSLSASDTQFSFIETALYLSIFGSVEDGNAVTEWVKIMFEQERLPFQEGFTTSEEVVTAAGILGLVAKLAAASA
;
A
#
# COMPACT_ATOMS: atom_id res chain seq x y z
N MET A 1 -3.93 -3.28 -2.12
CA MET A 1 -4.59 -3.77 -0.88
C MET A 1 -6.10 -3.55 -0.89
N VAL A 2 -6.61 -2.31 -0.92
CA VAL A 2 -8.08 -2.06 -0.85
C VAL A 2 -8.87 -2.75 -1.97
N ASN A 3 -8.34 -2.75 -3.20
CA ASN A 3 -8.89 -3.52 -4.32
C ASN A 3 -8.95 -5.02 -4.00
N SER A 4 -7.91 -5.59 -3.38
CA SER A 4 -7.88 -6.98 -2.93
C SER A 4 -8.97 -7.28 -1.90
N VAL A 5 -9.16 -6.40 -0.93
CA VAL A 5 -10.21 -6.55 0.10
C VAL A 5 -11.61 -6.51 -0.53
N ALA A 6 -11.84 -5.61 -1.50
CA ALA A 6 -13.09 -5.56 -2.28
C ALA A 6 -13.28 -6.77 -3.20
N ASN A 7 -12.23 -7.22 -3.90
CA ASN A 7 -12.26 -8.40 -4.78
C ASN A 7 -12.54 -9.70 -4.01
N HIS A 8 -12.22 -9.74 -2.71
CA HIS A 8 -12.60 -10.84 -1.83
C HIS A 8 -13.98 -10.69 -1.20
N GLY A 9 -14.65 -9.54 -1.37
CA GLY A 9 -16.00 -9.28 -0.88
C GLY A 9 -16.07 -8.86 0.59
N TYR A 10 -14.95 -8.48 1.20
CA TYR A 10 -14.93 -7.86 2.53
C TYR A 10 -15.43 -6.41 2.47
N LEU A 11 -15.20 -5.74 1.35
CA LEU A 11 -15.84 -4.47 0.97
C LEU A 11 -16.86 -4.70 -0.15
N PRO A 12 -17.78 -3.74 -0.40
CA PRO A 12 -18.66 -3.79 -1.57
C PRO A 12 -17.86 -4.04 -2.86
N ARG A 13 -18.17 -5.14 -3.57
CA ARG A 13 -17.43 -5.57 -4.78
C ARG A 13 -17.53 -4.56 -5.94
N ASN A 14 -18.53 -3.70 -5.92
CA ASN A 14 -18.67 -2.61 -6.87
C ASN A 14 -17.79 -1.39 -6.51
N GLY A 15 -17.13 -1.39 -5.35
CA GLY A 15 -16.24 -0.32 -4.92
C GLY A 15 -16.94 0.98 -4.56
N LEU A 16 -18.26 0.97 -4.30
CA LEU A 16 -19.04 2.19 -4.09
C LEU A 16 -19.45 2.39 -2.63
N ASN A 17 -19.58 3.65 -2.23
CA ASN A 17 -20.16 4.12 -0.97
C ASN A 17 -19.52 3.47 0.28
N ILE A 18 -18.19 3.45 0.33
CA ILE A 18 -17.44 2.86 1.42
C ILE A 18 -17.27 3.90 2.54
N SER A 19 -17.76 3.60 3.73
CA SER A 19 -17.55 4.42 4.93
C SER A 19 -16.30 4.00 5.72
N LEU A 20 -15.87 4.83 6.67
CA LEU A 20 -14.78 4.45 7.58
C LEU A 20 -15.12 3.21 8.44
N PRO A 21 -16.33 3.06 9.01
CA PRO A 21 -16.73 1.81 9.65
C PRO A 21 -16.65 0.59 8.73
N ASP A 22 -17.05 0.70 7.47
CA ASP A 22 -16.95 -0.41 6.50
C ASP A 22 -15.49 -0.80 6.27
N LEU A 23 -14.60 0.19 6.12
CA LEU A 23 -13.15 -0.03 6.03
C LEU A 23 -12.62 -0.76 7.27
N ILE A 24 -12.95 -0.30 8.48
CA ILE A 24 -12.48 -0.91 9.72
C ILE A 24 -12.92 -2.37 9.80
N VAL A 25 -14.21 -2.65 9.59
CA VAL A 25 -14.75 -4.02 9.63
C VAL A 25 -14.05 -4.90 8.59
N ALA A 26 -13.90 -4.42 7.35
CA ALA A 26 -13.31 -5.19 6.27
C ALA A 26 -11.82 -5.50 6.50
N PHE A 27 -11.03 -4.50 6.91
CA PHE A 27 -9.59 -4.68 7.14
C PHE A 27 -9.29 -5.48 8.41
N THR A 28 -10.08 -5.31 9.47
CA THR A 28 -9.98 -6.19 10.66
C THR A 28 -10.30 -7.63 10.30
N ALA A 29 -11.39 -7.89 9.57
CA ALA A 29 -11.78 -9.25 9.18
C ALA A 29 -10.79 -9.91 8.21
N ALA A 30 -10.30 -9.18 7.21
CA ALA A 30 -9.44 -9.74 6.17
C ALA A 30 -7.97 -9.87 6.61
N LEU A 31 -7.47 -8.92 7.42
CA LEU A 31 -6.03 -8.71 7.63
C LEU A 31 -5.63 -8.59 9.10
N ASN A 32 -6.57 -8.72 10.04
CA ASN A 32 -6.36 -8.47 11.48
C ASN A 32 -5.71 -7.10 11.75
N LEU A 33 -6.07 -6.12 10.91
CA LEU A 33 -5.58 -4.75 11.03
C LEU A 33 -6.33 -4.05 12.15
N ASP A 34 -5.58 -3.41 13.05
CA ASP A 34 -6.12 -2.63 14.15
C ASP A 34 -7.01 -1.47 13.63
N PRO A 35 -8.15 -1.18 14.29
CA PRO A 35 -9.01 -0.07 13.90
C PRO A 35 -8.31 1.30 13.83
N ALA A 36 -7.33 1.58 14.70
CA ALA A 36 -6.60 2.85 14.64
C ALA A 36 -5.65 2.90 13.42
N ALA A 37 -5.04 1.77 13.04
CA ALA A 37 -4.25 1.68 11.81
C ALA A 37 -5.11 1.94 10.57
N THR A 38 -6.30 1.33 10.52
CA THR A 38 -7.26 1.57 9.43
C THR A 38 -7.75 3.02 9.43
N THR A 39 -7.98 3.61 10.60
CA THR A 39 -8.44 5.00 10.74
C THR A 39 -7.41 6.01 10.22
N LEU A 40 -6.11 5.76 10.43
CA LEU A 40 -5.02 6.61 9.94
C LEU A 40 -5.10 6.81 8.42
N VAL A 41 -5.26 5.72 7.66
CA VAL A 41 -5.36 5.78 6.19
C VAL A 41 -6.77 6.09 5.70
N GLY A 42 -7.80 5.59 6.39
CA GLY A 42 -9.21 5.77 6.05
C GLY A 42 -9.66 7.23 6.13
N ASN A 43 -9.14 8.01 7.08
CA ASN A 43 -9.44 9.44 7.15
C ASN A 43 -8.97 10.20 5.90
N LYS A 44 -7.81 9.84 5.32
CA LYS A 44 -7.36 10.41 4.04
C LYS A 44 -8.25 9.96 2.88
N ALA A 45 -8.67 8.69 2.86
CA ALA A 45 -9.59 8.18 1.85
C ALA A 45 -10.92 8.96 1.83
N LEU A 46 -11.48 9.29 3.00
CA LEU A 46 -12.72 10.08 3.10
C LEU A 46 -12.62 11.48 2.46
N LEU A 47 -11.45 12.11 2.54
CA LEU A 47 -11.20 13.42 1.90
C LEU A 47 -11.26 13.34 0.37
N SER A 48 -11.01 12.15 -0.20
CA SER A 48 -11.14 11.94 -1.64
C SER A 48 -12.60 11.82 -2.09
N GLY A 49 -13.50 11.42 -1.18
CA GLY A 49 -14.94 11.27 -1.43
C GLY A 49 -15.73 12.52 -1.04
N ASN A 50 -16.74 12.32 -0.20
CA ASN A 50 -17.63 13.38 0.30
C ASN A 50 -17.43 13.69 1.80
N ASN A 51 -16.31 13.25 2.38
CA ASN A 51 -15.99 13.27 3.83
C ASN A 51 -16.79 12.31 4.72
N VAL A 52 -17.75 11.55 4.17
CA VAL A 52 -18.54 10.54 4.89
C VAL A 52 -18.32 9.15 4.29
N THR A 53 -18.35 9.07 2.96
CA THR A 53 -18.03 7.89 2.16
C THR A 53 -17.16 8.26 0.98
N PHE A 54 -16.53 7.26 0.39
CA PHE A 54 -15.81 7.36 -0.87
C PHE A 54 -16.09 6.13 -1.74
N ASP A 55 -15.97 6.30 -3.05
CA ASP A 55 -15.86 5.20 -4.00
C ASP A 55 -14.38 4.91 -4.25
N LEU A 56 -14.00 3.68 -4.59
CA LEU A 56 -12.59 3.32 -4.82
C LEU A 56 -11.93 4.22 -5.87
N ASP A 57 -12.65 4.59 -6.93
CA ASP A 57 -12.16 5.51 -7.97
C ASP A 57 -11.89 6.93 -7.47
N ASN A 58 -12.49 7.34 -6.34
CA ASN A 58 -12.17 8.63 -5.73
C ASN A 58 -10.73 8.67 -5.23
N LEU A 59 -10.15 7.54 -4.85
CA LEU A 59 -8.77 7.45 -4.37
C LEU A 59 -7.74 7.85 -5.44
N ASN A 60 -8.14 7.83 -6.72
CA ASN A 60 -7.29 8.23 -7.86
C ASN A 60 -7.09 9.76 -7.94
N LYS A 61 -7.75 10.56 -7.08
CA LYS A 61 -7.54 12.01 -7.00
C LYS A 61 -6.14 12.32 -6.47
N HIS A 62 -5.30 12.86 -7.36
CA HIS A 62 -3.93 13.23 -7.05
C HIS A 62 -3.83 14.29 -5.95
N GLY A 63 -2.84 14.12 -5.06
CA GLY A 63 -2.48 15.08 -4.00
C GLY A 63 -3.32 15.00 -2.72
N ILE A 64 -4.21 14.01 -2.60
CA ILE A 64 -4.92 13.72 -1.34
C ILE A 64 -4.27 12.53 -0.64
N LEU A 65 -4.37 11.37 -1.28
CA LEU A 65 -3.75 10.11 -0.87
C LEU A 65 -2.87 9.56 -2.00
N GLU A 66 -3.37 9.57 -3.25
CA GLU A 66 -2.57 9.26 -4.43
C GLU A 66 -1.47 10.31 -4.63
N HIS A 67 -0.27 9.83 -4.95
CA HIS A 67 0.94 10.62 -5.08
C HIS A 67 1.91 10.02 -6.13
N ASP A 68 2.84 10.85 -6.60
CA ASP A 68 3.88 10.44 -7.53
C ASP A 68 4.83 9.38 -6.94
N GLY A 69 5.54 8.67 -7.82
CA GLY A 69 6.52 7.67 -7.41
C GLY A 69 5.88 6.39 -6.85
N SER A 70 4.64 6.09 -7.21
CA SER A 70 3.90 4.88 -6.80
C SER A 70 4.63 3.59 -7.22
N LEU A 71 4.57 2.54 -6.38
CA LEU A 71 5.33 1.30 -6.61
C LEU A 71 4.90 0.50 -7.85
N SER A 72 3.66 0.68 -8.33
CA SER A 72 3.12 -0.10 -9.44
C SER A 72 2.16 0.70 -10.33
N ARG A 73 2.10 2.03 -10.17
CA ARG A 73 1.23 2.96 -10.91
C ARG A 73 2.09 4.05 -11.51
N ASN A 74 1.61 4.63 -12.61
CA ASN A 74 2.26 5.78 -13.21
C ASN A 74 1.98 7.05 -12.40
N ASP A 75 2.81 8.06 -12.58
CA ASP A 75 2.57 9.39 -12.01
C ASP A 75 1.46 10.09 -12.82
N VAL A 76 0.63 10.93 -12.17
CA VAL A 76 -0.53 11.58 -12.83
C VAL A 76 -0.13 12.45 -14.03
N TYR A 77 1.10 12.95 -14.05
CA TYR A 77 1.67 13.69 -15.17
C TYR A 77 1.52 12.95 -16.51
N PHE A 78 1.55 11.61 -16.49
CA PHE A 78 1.43 10.77 -17.68
C PHE A 78 -0.01 10.29 -17.97
N GLY A 79 -1.00 10.75 -17.19
CA GLY A 79 -2.41 10.40 -17.36
C GLY A 79 -2.89 9.35 -16.35
N ASP A 80 -2.83 8.07 -16.72
CA ASP A 80 -3.36 6.97 -15.88
C ASP A 80 -2.48 6.70 -14.66
N ASN A 81 -2.95 7.14 -13.48
CA ASN A 81 -2.30 7.02 -12.19
C ASN A 81 -2.85 5.90 -11.29
N HIS A 82 -3.74 5.04 -11.78
CA HIS A 82 -4.45 4.07 -10.94
C HIS A 82 -4.35 2.63 -11.45
N SER A 83 -4.29 2.42 -12.76
CA SER A 83 -4.12 1.08 -13.33
C SER A 83 -2.76 0.49 -12.95
N PHE A 84 -2.74 -0.82 -12.71
CA PHE A 84 -1.48 -1.54 -12.53
C PHE A 84 -0.59 -1.37 -13.77
N ASN A 85 0.65 -0.95 -13.55
CA ASN A 85 1.66 -0.75 -14.57
C ASN A 85 2.77 -1.79 -14.39
N GLU A 86 2.78 -2.80 -15.28
CA GLU A 86 3.71 -3.93 -15.24
C GLU A 86 5.17 -3.49 -15.35
N THR A 87 5.49 -2.49 -16.18
CA THR A 87 6.86 -1.99 -16.35
C THR A 87 7.40 -1.39 -15.05
N ILE A 88 6.62 -0.53 -14.40
CA ILE A 88 6.98 0.09 -13.12
C ILE A 88 7.11 -0.97 -12.04
N TRP A 89 6.11 -1.86 -11.94
CA TRP A 89 6.13 -2.94 -10.95
C TRP A 89 7.32 -3.87 -11.14
N THR A 90 7.63 -4.27 -12.38
CA THR A 90 8.77 -5.14 -12.68
C THR A 90 10.09 -4.52 -12.23
N SER A 91 10.27 -3.21 -12.42
CA SER A 91 11.43 -2.49 -11.91
C SER A 91 11.54 -2.59 -10.39
N VAL A 92 10.44 -2.39 -9.66
CA VAL A 92 10.41 -2.51 -8.19
C VAL A 92 10.61 -3.95 -7.73
N ALA A 93 9.91 -4.90 -8.35
CA ALA A 93 9.94 -6.31 -8.01
C ALA A 93 11.29 -6.98 -8.35
N SER A 94 12.11 -6.37 -9.21
CA SER A 94 13.46 -6.86 -9.53
C SER A 94 14.41 -6.85 -8.32
N HIS A 95 14.08 -6.10 -7.27
CA HIS A 95 14.80 -6.15 -5.99
C HIS A 95 14.42 -7.36 -5.13
N PHE A 96 13.24 -7.96 -5.35
CA PHE A 96 12.65 -9.00 -4.50
C PHE A 96 13.11 -10.39 -4.95
N ASN A 97 14.41 -10.65 -4.82
CA ASN A 97 15.08 -11.86 -5.29
C ASN A 97 15.17 -12.98 -4.23
N GLN A 98 14.76 -12.71 -2.99
CA GLN A 98 14.74 -13.67 -1.90
C GLN A 98 13.30 -14.15 -1.63
N SER A 99 13.14 -15.21 -0.85
CA SER A 99 11.81 -15.70 -0.45
C SER A 99 11.01 -14.69 0.38
N THR A 100 11.71 -13.79 1.08
CA THR A 100 11.12 -12.68 1.84
C THR A 100 11.72 -11.33 1.46
N ILE A 101 10.93 -10.28 1.59
CA ILE A 101 11.33 -8.89 1.35
C ILE A 101 11.73 -8.28 2.69
N SER A 102 13.04 -8.10 2.89
CA SER A 102 13.56 -7.41 4.07
C SER A 102 13.26 -5.91 4.03
N ILE A 103 13.33 -5.25 5.19
CA ILE A 103 13.23 -3.78 5.30
C ILE A 103 14.26 -3.09 4.40
N ALA A 104 15.51 -3.57 4.38
CA ALA A 104 16.57 -3.00 3.55
C ALA A 104 16.25 -3.14 2.05
N THR A 105 15.74 -4.29 1.63
CA THR A 105 15.33 -4.53 0.25
C THR A 105 14.19 -3.59 -0.16
N ALA A 106 13.15 -3.47 0.68
CA ALA A 106 12.02 -2.59 0.43
C ALA A 106 12.43 -1.10 0.39
N ALA A 107 13.35 -0.69 1.28
CA ALA A 107 13.88 0.66 1.34
C ALA A 107 14.66 1.04 0.07
N ILE A 108 15.50 0.12 -0.44
CA ILE A 108 16.22 0.29 -1.70
C ILE A 108 15.24 0.41 -2.86
N ALA A 109 14.30 -0.53 -2.99
CA ALA A 109 13.31 -0.53 -4.07
C ALA A 109 12.47 0.75 -4.08
N ARG A 110 12.05 1.24 -2.91
CA ARG A 110 11.32 2.52 -2.77
C ARG A 110 12.18 3.70 -3.21
N LYS A 111 13.42 3.78 -2.73
CA LYS A 111 14.36 4.87 -3.04
C LYS A 111 14.62 4.96 -4.55
N GLU A 112 14.92 3.82 -5.19
CA GLU A 112 15.19 3.77 -6.63
C GLU A 112 13.94 4.08 -7.45
N ARG A 113 12.75 3.63 -7.03
CA ARG A 113 11.48 3.99 -7.69
C ARG A 113 11.23 5.50 -7.66
N LEU A 114 11.49 6.16 -6.53
CA LEU A 114 11.34 7.62 -6.39
C LEU A 114 12.32 8.35 -7.30
N GLN A 115 13.59 7.93 -7.33
CA GLN A 115 14.60 8.50 -8.22
C GLN A 115 14.22 8.34 -9.70
N ALA A 116 13.73 7.15 -10.08
CA ALA A 116 13.29 6.89 -11.45
C ALA A 116 12.09 7.76 -11.85
N ALA A 117 11.10 7.96 -10.96
CA ALA A 117 9.98 8.87 -11.23
C ALA A 117 10.46 10.29 -11.47
N ALA A 118 11.24 10.82 -10.51
CA ALA A 118 11.72 12.20 -10.55
C ALA A 118 12.61 12.48 -11.77
N ALA A 119 13.33 11.47 -12.27
CA ALA A 119 14.18 11.61 -13.45
C ALA A 119 13.38 11.79 -14.76
N VAL A 120 12.14 11.29 -14.83
CA VAL A 120 11.33 11.32 -16.07
C VAL A 120 10.10 12.21 -15.99
N ASN A 121 9.61 12.53 -14.79
CA ASN A 121 8.46 13.38 -14.56
C ASN A 121 8.94 14.82 -14.23
N PRO A 122 8.86 15.78 -15.17
CA PRO A 122 9.28 17.17 -14.92
C PRO A 122 8.37 17.91 -13.94
N ALA A 123 7.20 17.37 -13.61
CA ALA A 123 6.27 17.89 -12.62
C ALA A 123 6.28 17.08 -11.31
N PHE A 124 7.29 16.21 -11.12
CA PHE A 124 7.37 15.32 -9.96
C PHE A 124 7.23 16.09 -8.64
N SER A 125 6.28 15.65 -7.82
CA SER A 125 6.01 16.25 -6.52
C SER A 125 5.75 15.16 -5.48
N LEU A 126 6.47 15.25 -4.36
CA LEU A 126 6.25 14.38 -3.21
C LEU A 126 6.37 15.22 -1.95
N SER A 127 5.23 15.59 -1.35
CA SER A 127 5.24 16.37 -0.11
C SER A 127 5.79 15.54 1.06
N ALA A 128 6.04 16.19 2.20
CA ALA A 128 6.39 15.47 3.43
C ALA A 128 5.29 14.50 3.86
N SER A 129 4.01 14.87 3.66
CA SER A 129 2.88 13.98 3.93
C SER A 129 2.90 12.78 2.98
N ASP A 130 3.15 12.97 1.69
CA ASP A 130 3.13 11.89 0.70
C ASP A 130 4.31 10.95 0.92
N THR A 131 5.47 11.51 1.28
CA THR A 131 6.65 10.74 1.68
C THR A 131 6.30 9.80 2.85
N GLN A 132 5.68 10.33 3.91
CA GLN A 132 5.26 9.55 5.07
C GLN A 132 4.26 8.45 4.68
N PHE A 133 3.23 8.77 3.91
CA PHE A 133 2.23 7.79 3.48
C PHE A 133 2.82 6.70 2.60
N SER A 134 3.79 7.04 1.76
CA SER A 134 4.46 6.04 0.93
C SER A 134 5.32 5.04 1.71
N PHE A 135 5.89 5.48 2.84
CA PHE A 135 6.52 4.55 3.78
C PHE A 135 5.48 3.71 4.52
N ILE A 136 4.32 4.27 4.87
CA ILE A 136 3.20 3.52 5.48
C ILE A 136 2.73 2.41 4.52
N GLU A 137 2.56 2.70 3.24
CA GLU A 137 2.18 1.71 2.22
C GLU A 137 3.18 0.56 2.12
N THR A 138 4.47 0.90 2.17
CA THR A 138 5.56 -0.10 2.18
C THR A 138 5.55 -0.93 3.45
N ALA A 139 5.41 -0.29 4.61
CA ALA A 139 5.30 -0.95 5.91
C ALA A 139 4.05 -1.85 6.01
N LEU A 140 2.93 -1.46 5.37
CA LEU A 140 1.69 -2.23 5.38
C LEU A 140 1.87 -3.59 4.71
N TYR A 141 2.40 -3.66 3.48
CA TYR A 141 2.60 -4.98 2.86
C TYR A 141 3.68 -5.80 3.60
N LEU A 142 4.70 -5.15 4.16
CA LEU A 142 5.72 -5.81 4.99
C LEU A 142 5.14 -6.44 6.25
N SER A 143 4.21 -5.72 6.90
CA SER A 143 3.54 -6.18 8.13
C SER A 143 2.52 -7.28 7.84
N ILE A 144 1.68 -7.08 6.83
CA ILE A 144 0.54 -7.95 6.52
C ILE A 144 1.01 -9.31 6.02
N PHE A 145 2.02 -9.33 5.16
CA PHE A 145 2.55 -10.57 4.58
C PHE A 145 3.81 -11.08 5.30
N GLY A 146 4.15 -10.50 6.45
CA GLY A 146 5.33 -10.78 7.26
C GLY A 146 5.01 -10.57 8.74
N SER A 147 5.73 -9.67 9.41
CA SER A 147 5.49 -9.29 10.81
C SER A 147 5.60 -7.79 11.04
N VAL A 148 4.92 -7.29 12.09
CA VAL A 148 5.02 -5.89 12.51
C VAL A 148 6.37 -5.53 13.15
N GLU A 149 7.15 -6.52 13.58
CA GLU A 149 8.45 -6.29 14.18
C GLU A 149 9.55 -6.20 13.12
N ASP A 150 9.67 -7.22 12.26
CA ASP A 150 10.80 -7.36 11.34
C ASP A 150 10.43 -7.08 9.89
N GLY A 151 9.14 -6.95 9.58
CA GLY A 151 8.66 -7.00 8.20
C GLY A 151 8.87 -8.40 7.63
N ASN A 152 9.82 -8.54 6.69
CA ASN A 152 10.12 -9.81 6.03
C ASN A 152 8.91 -10.45 5.34
N ALA A 153 8.15 -9.65 4.59
CA ALA A 153 6.99 -10.16 3.88
C ALA A 153 7.36 -11.25 2.88
N VAL A 154 6.55 -12.30 2.79
CA VAL A 154 6.72 -13.35 1.78
C VAL A 154 6.60 -12.73 0.39
N THR A 155 7.66 -12.85 -0.41
CA THR A 155 7.78 -12.19 -1.71
C THR A 155 6.66 -12.57 -2.66
N GLU A 156 6.30 -13.86 -2.70
CA GLU A 156 5.22 -14.38 -3.55
C GLU A 156 3.88 -13.72 -3.23
N TRP A 157 3.55 -13.57 -1.94
CA TRP A 157 2.29 -12.97 -1.50
C TRP A 157 2.19 -11.50 -1.89
N VAL A 158 3.30 -10.75 -1.77
CA VAL A 158 3.36 -9.35 -2.19
C VAL A 158 3.15 -9.25 -3.71
N LYS A 159 3.81 -10.09 -4.52
CA LYS A 159 3.63 -10.11 -5.98
C LYS A 159 2.18 -10.39 -6.37
N ILE A 160 1.55 -11.40 -5.78
CA ILE A 160 0.13 -11.72 -6.04
C ILE A 160 -0.78 -10.54 -5.69
N MET A 161 -0.54 -9.88 -4.56
CA MET A 161 -1.36 -8.73 -4.16
C MET A 161 -1.26 -7.57 -5.15
N PHE A 162 -0.06 -7.27 -5.65
CA PHE A 162 0.14 -6.20 -6.64
C PHE A 162 -0.36 -6.56 -8.04
N GLU A 163 -0.04 -7.76 -8.53
CA GLU A 163 -0.28 -8.18 -9.91
C GLU A 163 -1.71 -8.66 -10.16
N GLN A 164 -2.36 -9.23 -9.13
CA GLN A 164 -3.68 -9.85 -9.26
C GLN A 164 -4.74 -9.13 -8.43
N GLU A 165 -4.35 -8.15 -7.62
CA GLU A 165 -5.22 -7.48 -6.66
C GLU A 165 -6.03 -8.49 -5.84
N ARG A 166 -5.33 -9.50 -5.32
CA ARG A 166 -5.90 -10.66 -4.63
C ARG A 166 -5.17 -10.92 -3.32
N LEU A 167 -5.90 -11.38 -2.30
CA LEU A 167 -5.29 -11.92 -1.09
C LEU A 167 -4.81 -13.36 -1.37
N PRO A 168 -3.53 -13.70 -1.10
CA PRO A 168 -2.90 -14.95 -1.53
C PRO A 168 -3.27 -16.17 -0.66
N PHE A 169 -4.55 -16.32 -0.31
CA PHE A 169 -5.03 -17.44 0.52
C PHE A 169 -4.77 -18.81 -0.12
N GLN A 170 -4.74 -18.89 -1.46
CA GLN A 170 -4.43 -20.13 -2.17
C GLN A 170 -2.95 -20.51 -2.07
N GLU A 171 -2.09 -19.53 -1.82
CA GLU A 171 -0.65 -19.66 -1.68
C GLU A 171 -0.21 -19.73 -0.21
N GLY A 172 -1.16 -20.04 0.67
CA GLY A 172 -0.90 -20.31 2.10
C GLY A 172 -0.86 -19.07 2.98
N PHE A 173 -1.15 -17.87 2.46
CA PHE A 173 -1.37 -16.73 3.33
C PHE A 173 -2.54 -17.01 4.27
N THR A 174 -2.33 -16.75 5.55
CA THR A 174 -3.38 -16.73 6.56
C THR A 174 -3.33 -15.38 7.25
N THR A 175 -4.50 -14.86 7.60
CA THR A 175 -4.61 -13.62 8.36
C THR A 175 -3.82 -13.77 9.67
N SER A 176 -2.97 -12.79 9.98
CA SER A 176 -2.10 -12.81 11.16
C SER A 176 -2.88 -13.11 12.44
N GLU A 177 -2.36 -14.02 13.28
CA GLU A 177 -2.91 -14.29 14.61
C GLU A 177 -2.69 -13.10 15.56
N GLU A 178 -1.59 -12.37 15.37
CA GLU A 178 -1.29 -11.15 16.09
C GLU A 178 -1.90 -9.94 15.38
N VAL A 179 -2.43 -8.99 16.16
CA VAL A 179 -3.02 -7.76 15.63
C VAL A 179 -1.94 -6.92 14.95
N VAL A 180 -2.18 -6.53 13.71
CA VAL A 180 -1.32 -5.59 12.98
C VAL A 180 -1.65 -4.17 13.47
N THR A 181 -0.91 -3.70 14.47
CA THR A 181 -1.18 -2.42 15.14
C THR A 181 -0.63 -1.20 14.40
N ALA A 182 -1.23 -0.03 14.63
CA ALA A 182 -0.71 1.24 14.11
C ALA A 182 0.73 1.51 14.60
N ALA A 183 1.02 1.19 15.87
CA ALA A 183 2.34 1.36 16.46
C ALA A 183 3.38 0.46 15.77
N GLY A 184 3.04 -0.79 15.48
CA GLY A 184 3.91 -1.71 14.74
C GLY A 184 4.24 -1.19 13.33
N ILE A 185 3.23 -0.77 12.59
CA ILE A 185 3.40 -0.17 11.25
C ILE A 185 4.30 1.06 11.32
N LEU A 186 4.07 1.97 12.25
CA LEU A 186 4.89 3.18 12.42
C LEU A 186 6.33 2.84 12.87
N GLY A 187 6.52 1.75 13.61
CA GLY A 187 7.84 1.19 13.91
C GLY A 187 8.59 0.76 12.66
N LEU A 188 7.93 0.06 11.73
CA LEU A 188 8.52 -0.29 10.43
C LEU A 188 8.78 0.94 9.56
N VAL A 189 7.91 1.95 9.58
CA VAL A 189 8.14 3.23 8.89
C VAL A 189 9.45 3.86 9.34
N ALA A 190 9.70 3.91 10.66
CA ALA A 190 10.96 4.42 11.19
C ALA A 190 12.18 3.62 10.71
N LYS A 191 12.08 2.28 10.67
CA LYS A 191 13.15 1.40 10.16
C LYS A 191 13.39 1.60 8.66
N LEU A 192 12.33 1.73 7.86
CA LEU A 192 12.41 2.01 6.43
C LEU A 192 13.08 3.37 6.17
N ALA A 193 12.65 4.41 6.87
CA ALA A 193 13.22 5.76 6.73
C ALA A 193 14.72 5.77 7.07
N ALA A 194 15.13 5.06 8.13
CA ALA A 194 16.54 4.92 8.50
C ALA A 194 17.35 4.15 7.45
N ALA A 195 16.78 3.12 6.82
CA ALA A 195 17.43 2.34 5.78
C ALA A 195 17.46 3.03 4.41
N SER A 196 16.57 4.01 4.17
CA SER A 196 16.53 4.81 2.94
C SER A 196 17.47 6.03 2.95
N ALA A 197 18.08 6.34 4.10
CA ALA A 197 19.00 7.46 4.28
C ALA A 197 20.26 7.41 3.38
#